data_AF-A0A8C0WSI1-F1
#
_entry.id   AF-A0A8C0WSI1-F1
#
_cell.length_a   1.000
_cell.length_b   1.000
_cell.length_c   1.000
_cell.angle_alpha   90.00
_cell.angle_beta   90.00
_cell.angle_gamma   90.00
#
_symmetry.space_group_name_H-M   'P 1'
#
loop_
_entity.id
_entity.type
_entity.pdbx_description
1 polymer ?
#
loop_
_entity_poly.entity_id
_entity_poly.type
_entity_poly.pdbx_seq_one_letter_code
_entity_poly.pdbx_strand_id
1 'polypeptide(L)'
;MPSVVSAFPDFWHGSLALHLSPCLSCLEVGLFFIAGLCFSLHINVHLILFLLAIHVFRKTRIGLSIKICKIVFVRRNKIRAILSSVGSDVLFGEMKRFENQYRGRELPGFVNYRTFETIIKEQVRALEEPAVDLLHRVTDMVRVAFTNVSAKYFQEFFNLHKTAKNRIEDIRLDQEKEAEKLIRLYFQMEQIVYCQDQVYRVVLQNVREREAEEEKKKYTFSVLPSKDISMAEILQHLKAYHQEARRSISRQVPLMIQYFVLQTFGQRLQKAMLQLLQDKESCSWLLKERSDTSEKRKFLKQRLERLVRARHRLAKFPG
;
A
#
# COMPACT_ATOMS: atom_id res chain seq x y z
N MET A 1 7.16 -18.82 -58.62
CA MET A 1 7.97 -17.96 -57.73
C MET A 1 7.39 -18.10 -56.32
N PRO A 2 8.21 -18.49 -55.34
CA PRO A 2 7.85 -19.37 -54.21
C PRO A 2 7.25 -18.55 -53.05
N SER A 3 6.21 -18.99 -52.32
CA SER A 3 6.13 -20.08 -51.32
C SER A 3 6.77 -19.77 -49.97
N VAL A 4 6.14 -20.29 -48.89
CA VAL A 4 6.70 -20.63 -47.57
C VAL A 4 6.62 -19.50 -46.53
N VAL A 5 6.21 -19.67 -45.27
CA VAL A 5 5.49 -20.71 -44.48
C VAL A 5 5.35 -20.11 -43.08
N SER A 6 4.30 -20.51 -42.39
CA SER A 6 4.13 -20.42 -40.93
C SER A 6 5.40 -20.75 -40.13
N ALA A 7 5.74 -19.93 -39.13
CA ALA A 7 6.66 -20.34 -38.06
C ALA A 7 6.05 -19.99 -36.69
N PHE A 8 5.21 -20.91 -36.21
CA PHE A 8 5.26 -21.33 -34.82
C PHE A 8 6.64 -21.95 -34.54
N PRO A 9 7.10 -21.91 -33.28
CA PRO A 9 7.46 -23.18 -32.68
C PRO A 9 6.93 -23.29 -31.25
N ASP A 10 6.02 -24.23 -31.04
CA ASP A 10 5.98 -25.04 -29.83
C ASP A 10 7.00 -26.17 -30.00
N PHE A 11 7.88 -26.42 -29.03
CA PHE A 11 7.84 -27.65 -28.21
C PHE A 11 9.07 -27.80 -27.30
N TRP A 12 8.80 -28.47 -26.18
CA TRP A 12 9.62 -28.81 -25.02
C TRP A 12 10.86 -29.66 -25.29
N HIS A 13 11.98 -29.35 -24.63
CA HIS A 13 12.68 -30.22 -23.65
C HIS A 13 14.03 -29.58 -23.26
N GLY A 14 14.25 -29.34 -21.96
CA GLY A 14 15.52 -28.79 -21.50
C GLY A 14 15.53 -28.53 -19.99
N SER A 15 15.51 -29.62 -19.23
CA SER A 15 15.72 -29.64 -17.79
C SER A 15 17.02 -28.91 -17.41
N LEU A 16 16.93 -27.88 -16.58
CA LEU A 16 18.04 -27.39 -15.75
C LEU A 16 17.44 -26.81 -14.47
N ALA A 17 17.07 -27.73 -13.58
CA ALA A 17 16.93 -27.46 -12.18
C ALA A 17 18.29 -27.03 -11.63
N LEU A 18 18.53 -25.71 -11.56
CA LEU A 18 19.53 -25.14 -10.66
C LEU A 18 18.81 -24.60 -9.44
N HIS A 19 18.69 -25.50 -8.47
CA HIS A 19 18.58 -25.19 -7.06
C HIS A 19 19.63 -24.14 -6.68
N LEU A 20 19.22 -22.89 -6.55
CA LEU A 20 19.97 -21.87 -5.81
C LEU A 20 19.05 -21.29 -4.75
N SER A 21 18.90 -22.08 -3.70
CA SER A 21 18.66 -21.58 -2.35
C SER A 21 19.77 -20.58 -2.01
N PRO A 22 19.51 -19.29 -1.73
CA PRO A 22 20.46 -18.49 -0.99
C PRO A 22 20.24 -18.84 0.48
N CYS A 23 21.08 -19.74 0.99
CA CYS A 23 21.24 -19.97 2.42
C CYS A 23 21.40 -18.63 3.13
N LEU A 24 20.43 -18.26 3.97
CA LEU A 24 20.48 -17.10 4.86
C LEU A 24 21.69 -17.14 5.81
N SER A 25 22.34 -18.29 5.98
CA SER A 25 23.51 -18.49 6.84
C SER A 25 24.83 -18.03 6.23
N CYS A 26 24.95 -17.83 4.91
CA CYS A 26 26.22 -17.39 4.30
C CYS A 26 26.42 -15.86 4.35
N LEU A 27 25.37 -15.06 4.50
CA LEU A 27 25.49 -13.59 4.59
C LEU A 27 25.81 -13.08 6.00
N GLU A 28 25.57 -13.89 7.04
CA GLU A 28 26.00 -13.54 8.41
C GLU A 28 27.52 -13.63 8.56
N VAL A 29 28.16 -14.55 7.84
CA VAL A 29 29.64 -14.69 7.82
C VAL A 29 30.31 -13.52 7.08
N GLY A 30 29.65 -12.97 6.06
CA GLY A 30 30.14 -11.79 5.32
C GLY A 30 30.17 -10.50 6.15
N LEU A 31 29.22 -10.31 7.08
CA LEU A 31 29.22 -9.16 7.99
C LEU A 31 30.36 -9.22 9.02
N PHE A 32 30.72 -10.43 9.47
CA PHE A 32 31.87 -10.63 10.36
C PHE A 32 33.21 -10.43 9.63
N PHE A 33 33.30 -10.80 8.35
CA PHE A 33 34.50 -10.56 7.54
C PHE A 33 34.74 -9.06 7.27
N ILE A 34 33.68 -8.28 7.04
CA ILE A 34 33.77 -6.82 6.87
C ILE A 34 34.13 -6.14 8.21
N ALA A 35 33.62 -6.64 9.34
CA ALA A 35 34.02 -6.16 10.66
C ALA A 35 35.49 -6.49 11.00
N GLY A 36 35.99 -7.65 10.57
CA GLY A 36 37.38 -8.09 10.78
C GLY A 36 38.42 -7.36 9.91
N LEU A 37 38.11 -7.09 8.65
CA LEU A 37 38.99 -6.34 7.74
C LEU A 37 39.05 -4.82 8.06
N CYS A 38 38.06 -4.28 8.79
CA CYS A 38 38.00 -2.87 9.15
C CYS A 38 38.95 -2.44 10.29
N PHE A 39 39.63 -3.37 10.98
CA PHE A 39 40.61 -3.00 12.00
C PHE A 39 41.94 -2.50 11.40
N SER A 40 42.17 -2.72 10.10
CA SER A 40 43.45 -2.42 9.43
C SER A 40 43.43 -1.27 8.42
N LEU A 41 42.26 -0.80 7.97
CA LEU A 41 42.17 0.38 7.12
C LEU A 41 41.30 1.43 7.79
N HIS A 42 41.76 2.67 7.78
CA HIS A 42 41.09 3.88 8.28
C HIS A 42 39.83 4.22 7.46
N ILE A 43 38.99 3.23 7.16
CA ILE A 43 37.69 3.38 6.50
C ILE A 43 36.80 4.14 7.49
N ASN A 44 36.37 5.33 7.06
CA ASN A 44 35.51 6.22 7.81
C ASN A 44 34.37 5.42 8.45
N VAL A 45 34.40 5.28 9.78
CA VAL A 45 33.31 4.71 10.58
C VAL A 45 31.96 5.38 10.21
N HIS A 46 32.03 6.65 9.79
CA HIS A 46 30.94 7.43 9.21
C HIS A 46 30.33 6.84 7.92
N LEU A 47 31.14 6.31 6.99
CA LEU A 47 30.65 5.69 5.76
C LEU A 47 29.99 4.33 6.04
N ILE A 48 30.50 3.59 7.02
CA ILE A 48 29.96 2.28 7.41
C ILE A 48 28.62 2.43 8.16
N LEU A 49 28.53 3.33 9.14
CA LEU A 49 27.26 3.65 9.82
C LEU A 49 26.21 4.15 8.82
N PHE A 50 26.64 4.90 7.80
CA PHE A 50 25.79 5.46 6.78
C PHE A 50 25.30 4.43 5.75
N LEU A 51 26.18 3.52 5.31
CA LEU A 51 25.79 2.36 4.50
C LEU A 51 24.88 1.41 5.28
N LEU A 52 25.08 1.27 6.59
CA LEU A 52 24.16 0.58 7.50
C LEU A 52 22.82 1.30 7.59
N ALA A 53 22.78 2.63 7.67
CA ALA A 53 21.53 3.39 7.63
C ALA A 53 20.81 3.20 6.29
N ILE A 54 21.50 3.28 5.14
CA ILE A 54 20.90 2.98 3.83
C ILE A 54 20.39 1.55 3.76
N HIS A 55 21.20 0.59 4.22
CA HIS A 55 20.81 -0.82 4.24
C HIS A 55 19.61 -1.04 5.16
N VAL A 56 19.54 -0.33 6.28
CA VAL A 56 18.41 -0.29 7.20
C VAL A 56 17.17 0.29 6.52
N PHE A 57 17.26 1.43 5.82
CA PHE A 57 16.12 2.01 5.09
C PHE A 57 15.67 1.12 3.92
N ARG A 58 16.61 0.43 3.27
CA ARG A 58 16.33 -0.53 2.20
C ARG A 58 15.72 -1.84 2.74
N LYS A 59 16.21 -2.37 3.86
CA LYS A 59 15.71 -3.58 4.55
C LYS A 59 14.39 -3.32 5.26
N THR A 60 14.18 -2.12 5.82
CA THR A 60 12.88 -1.66 6.31
C THR A 60 11.92 -1.38 5.17
N ARG A 61 12.33 -0.87 4.00
CA ARG A 61 11.47 -0.80 2.80
C ARG A 61 10.99 -2.18 2.35
N ILE A 62 11.85 -3.20 2.36
CA ILE A 62 11.47 -4.58 2.03
C ILE A 62 10.56 -5.20 3.12
N GLY A 63 10.88 -4.97 4.40
CA GLY A 63 10.08 -5.44 5.54
C GLY A 63 8.73 -4.71 5.74
N LEU A 64 8.68 -3.39 5.48
CA LEU A 64 7.46 -2.58 5.43
C LEU A 64 6.67 -2.89 4.17
N SER A 65 7.27 -3.14 3.01
CA SER A 65 6.49 -3.60 1.85
C SER A 65 5.76 -4.89 2.17
N ILE A 66 6.35 -5.83 2.94
CA ILE A 66 5.67 -7.07 3.34
C ILE A 66 4.62 -6.84 4.45
N LYS A 67 4.94 -6.07 5.49
CA LYS A 67 3.98 -5.77 6.58
C LYS A 67 2.87 -4.82 6.17
N ILE A 68 3.15 -3.84 5.32
CA ILE A 68 2.18 -2.87 4.80
C ILE A 68 1.45 -3.43 3.59
N CYS A 69 2.04 -4.24 2.71
CA CYS A 69 1.21 -5.07 1.79
C CYS A 69 0.28 -5.94 2.62
N LYS A 70 0.73 -6.57 3.71
CA LYS A 70 -0.22 -7.24 4.62
C LYS A 70 -1.26 -6.27 5.20
N ILE A 71 -0.95 -5.05 5.62
CA ILE A 71 -1.96 -4.12 6.16
C ILE A 71 -2.94 -3.58 5.10
N VAL A 72 -2.46 -3.22 3.91
CA VAL A 72 -3.25 -2.73 2.75
C VAL A 72 -4.08 -3.88 2.17
N PHE A 73 -3.52 -5.09 2.09
CA PHE A 73 -4.20 -6.30 1.62
C PHE A 73 -5.17 -6.88 2.65
N VAL A 74 -4.82 -6.89 3.95
CA VAL A 74 -5.69 -7.35 5.06
C VAL A 74 -6.81 -6.34 5.34
N ARG A 75 -6.61 -5.03 5.12
CA ARG A 75 -7.67 -4.02 5.25
C ARG A 75 -8.50 -3.77 3.99
N ARG A 76 -8.31 -4.58 2.94
CA ARG A 76 -9.29 -4.74 1.85
C ARG A 76 -10.71 -5.01 2.41
N ASN A 77 -10.80 -5.59 3.62
CA ASN A 77 -12.04 -5.83 4.35
C ASN A 77 -12.71 -4.56 4.90
N LYS A 78 -11.99 -3.47 5.20
CA LYS A 78 -12.59 -2.23 5.74
C LYS A 78 -13.16 -1.34 4.65
N ILE A 79 -12.49 -1.29 3.49
CA ILE A 79 -13.05 -0.71 2.24
C ILE A 79 -14.27 -1.51 1.80
N ARG A 80 -14.18 -2.85 1.85
CA ARG A 80 -15.33 -3.73 1.61
C ARG A 80 -16.47 -3.45 2.59
N ALA A 81 -16.21 -3.19 3.86
CA ALA A 81 -17.24 -2.87 4.86
C ALA A 81 -17.93 -1.50 4.59
N ILE A 82 -17.16 -0.45 4.27
CA ILE A 82 -17.70 0.87 3.89
C ILE A 82 -18.55 0.78 2.61
N LEU A 83 -18.09 -0.02 1.63
CA LEU A 83 -18.84 -0.27 0.39
C LEU A 83 -20.05 -1.22 0.58
N SER A 84 -20.13 -1.93 1.71
CA SER A 84 -21.29 -2.78 2.05
C SER A 84 -22.35 -2.03 2.86
N SER A 85 -22.02 -0.90 3.49
CA SER A 85 -22.97 -0.12 4.30
C SER A 85 -23.80 0.88 3.48
N VAL A 86 -23.46 1.13 2.21
CA VAL A 86 -24.34 1.83 1.26
C VAL A 86 -25.36 0.82 0.77
N GLY A 87 -26.38 0.63 1.60
CA GLY A 87 -27.27 -0.53 1.62
C GLY A 87 -28.25 -0.61 0.46
N SER A 88 -28.53 -1.84 0.03
CA SER A 88 -29.60 -2.18 -0.93
C SER A 88 -30.99 -1.68 -0.53
N ASP A 89 -31.20 -1.33 0.75
CA ASP A 89 -32.47 -0.81 1.25
C ASP A 89 -32.72 0.66 0.83
N VAL A 90 -31.67 1.48 0.74
CA VAL A 90 -31.76 2.86 0.25
C VAL A 90 -32.11 2.86 -1.25
N LEU A 91 -31.46 1.96 -2.00
CA LEU A 91 -31.74 1.72 -3.41
C LEU A 91 -33.20 1.35 -3.67
N PHE A 92 -33.76 0.48 -2.85
CA PHE A 92 -35.16 0.06 -2.99
C PHE A 92 -36.14 1.21 -2.71
N GLY A 93 -35.86 2.04 -1.72
CA GLY A 93 -36.68 3.20 -1.36
C GLY A 93 -36.69 4.29 -2.44
N GLU A 94 -35.53 4.62 -3.00
CA GLU A 94 -35.41 5.60 -4.08
C GLU A 94 -36.10 5.11 -5.35
N MET A 95 -35.88 3.85 -5.73
CA MET A 95 -36.54 3.28 -6.91
C MET A 95 -38.06 3.28 -6.79
N LYS A 96 -38.62 2.93 -5.62
CA LYS A 96 -40.07 2.96 -5.40
C LYS A 96 -40.64 4.38 -5.55
N ARG A 97 -39.89 5.42 -5.14
CA ARG A 97 -40.30 6.81 -5.35
C ARG A 97 -40.31 7.17 -6.83
N PHE A 98 -39.25 6.81 -7.55
CA PHE A 98 -39.12 7.12 -8.97
C PHE A 98 -40.15 6.40 -9.84
N GLU A 99 -40.35 5.10 -9.64
CA GLU A 99 -41.36 4.35 -10.39
C GLU A 99 -42.75 4.98 -10.21
N ASN A 100 -43.12 5.33 -8.98
CA ASN A 100 -44.40 5.99 -8.69
C ASN A 100 -44.52 7.38 -9.34
N GLN A 101 -43.42 8.13 -9.46
CA GLN A 101 -43.40 9.47 -10.06
C GLN A 101 -43.55 9.45 -11.59
N TYR A 102 -43.05 8.39 -12.26
CA TYR A 102 -43.04 8.29 -13.72
C TYR A 102 -43.99 7.22 -14.29
N ARG A 103 -44.87 6.65 -13.45
CA ARG A 103 -45.91 5.70 -13.84
C ARG A 103 -46.73 6.19 -15.05
N GLY A 104 -46.90 5.32 -16.04
CA GLY A 104 -47.70 5.58 -17.25
C GLY A 104 -46.97 6.35 -18.35
N ARG A 105 -45.71 6.79 -18.14
CA ARG A 105 -44.87 7.39 -19.19
C ARG A 105 -43.90 6.39 -19.84
N GLU A 106 -43.62 5.29 -19.17
CA GLU A 106 -42.63 4.29 -19.59
C GLU A 106 -43.25 2.90 -19.70
N LEU A 107 -42.72 2.11 -20.63
CA LEU A 107 -43.13 0.72 -20.85
C LEU A 107 -42.60 -0.17 -19.70
N PRO A 108 -43.39 -1.14 -19.20
CA PRO A 108 -42.91 -2.14 -18.25
C PRO A 108 -41.61 -2.81 -18.72
N GLY A 109 -40.62 -2.95 -17.85
CA GLY A 109 -39.30 -3.53 -18.14
C GLY A 109 -38.26 -2.56 -18.73
N PHE A 110 -38.64 -1.36 -19.17
CA PHE A 110 -37.68 -0.33 -19.58
C PHE A 110 -37.34 0.57 -18.41
N VAL A 111 -36.06 0.59 -18.02
CA VAL A 111 -35.55 1.47 -16.98
C VAL A 111 -35.32 2.85 -17.57
N ASN A 112 -35.82 3.91 -16.93
CA ASN A 112 -35.33 5.26 -17.21
C ASN A 112 -33.81 5.32 -16.96
N TYR A 113 -33.03 5.41 -18.04
CA TYR A 113 -31.58 5.52 -17.95
C TYR A 113 -31.14 6.69 -17.08
N ARG A 114 -31.87 7.81 -17.07
CA ARG A 114 -31.55 8.98 -16.23
C ARG A 114 -31.75 8.66 -14.75
N THR A 115 -32.80 7.92 -14.39
CA THR A 115 -33.02 7.49 -13.00
C THR A 115 -31.91 6.56 -12.54
N PHE A 116 -31.56 5.58 -13.36
CA PHE A 116 -30.43 4.69 -13.11
C PHE A 116 -29.13 5.47 -12.93
N GLU A 117 -28.86 6.40 -13.85
CA GLU A 117 -27.66 7.23 -13.84
C GLU A 117 -27.56 8.10 -12.59
N THR A 118 -28.66 8.74 -12.17
CA THR A 118 -28.69 9.56 -10.95
C THR A 118 -28.37 8.74 -9.70
N ILE A 119 -29.03 7.60 -9.52
CA ILE A 119 -28.83 6.75 -8.34
C ILE A 119 -27.38 6.28 -8.25
N ILE A 120 -26.81 5.83 -9.36
CA ILE A 120 -25.41 5.39 -9.40
C ILE A 120 -24.45 6.55 -9.09
N LYS A 121 -24.67 7.73 -9.67
CA LYS A 121 -23.83 8.91 -9.44
C LYS A 121 -23.83 9.34 -7.97
N GLU A 122 -24.99 9.31 -7.32
CA GLU A 122 -25.12 9.62 -5.89
C GLU A 122 -24.33 8.64 -5.02
N GLN A 123 -24.41 7.35 -5.33
CA GLN A 123 -23.63 6.33 -4.63
C GLN A 123 -22.13 6.51 -4.81
N VAL A 124 -21.67 6.78 -6.04
CA VAL A 124 -20.25 7.02 -6.31
C VAL A 124 -19.76 8.26 -5.57
N ARG A 125 -20.57 9.33 -5.52
CA ARG A 125 -20.23 10.56 -4.80
C ARG A 125 -20.09 10.34 -3.30
N ALA A 126 -20.95 9.51 -2.71
CA ALA A 126 -20.88 9.17 -1.28
C ALA A 126 -19.59 8.42 -0.89
N LEU A 127 -18.85 7.86 -1.86
CA LEU A 127 -17.63 7.09 -1.63
C LEU A 127 -16.34 7.92 -1.73
N GLU A 128 -16.42 9.17 -2.21
CA GLU A 128 -15.26 10.04 -2.39
C GLU A 128 -14.60 10.38 -1.05
N GLU A 129 -15.36 10.97 -0.11
CA GLU A 129 -14.82 11.38 1.19
C GLU A 129 -14.30 10.18 2.03
N PRO A 130 -14.99 9.03 2.10
CA PRO A 130 -14.42 7.83 2.74
C PRO A 130 -13.11 7.34 2.12
N ALA A 131 -12.89 7.54 0.81
CA ALA A 131 -11.64 7.18 0.16
C ALA A 131 -10.50 8.15 0.49
N VAL A 132 -10.81 9.45 0.63
CA VAL A 132 -9.85 10.48 1.09
C VAL A 132 -9.48 10.26 2.56
N ASP A 133 -10.46 9.98 3.42
CA ASP A 133 -10.22 9.59 4.82
C ASP A 133 -9.31 8.37 4.94
N LEU A 134 -9.50 7.38 4.06
CA LEU A 134 -8.63 6.21 4.01
C LEU A 134 -7.20 6.59 3.65
N LEU A 135 -7.01 7.46 2.65
CA LEU A 135 -5.68 7.97 2.28
C LEU A 135 -5.00 8.58 3.50
N HIS A 136 -5.65 9.52 4.20
CA HIS A 136 -5.08 10.18 5.39
C HIS A 136 -4.66 9.16 6.47
N ARG A 137 -5.54 8.20 6.77
CA ARG A 137 -5.23 7.14 7.75
C ARG A 137 -4.02 6.30 7.35
N VAL A 138 -3.88 5.96 6.07
CA VAL A 138 -2.74 5.19 5.58
C VAL A 138 -1.46 6.02 5.63
N THR A 139 -1.53 7.28 5.22
CA THR A 139 -0.40 8.22 5.29
C THR A 139 0.11 8.38 6.72
N ASP A 140 -0.78 8.51 7.71
CA ASP A 140 -0.38 8.59 9.11
C ASP A 140 0.31 7.33 9.63
N MET A 141 -0.18 6.13 9.25
CA MET A 141 0.49 4.88 9.62
C MET A 141 1.91 4.82 9.05
N VAL A 142 2.09 5.25 7.81
CA VAL A 142 3.40 5.28 7.15
C VAL A 142 4.31 6.29 7.82
N ARG A 143 3.82 7.51 8.08
CA ARG A 143 4.53 8.54 8.83
C ARG A 143 5.07 8.00 10.15
N VAL A 144 4.20 7.43 11.00
CA VAL A 144 4.60 6.84 12.29
C VAL A 144 5.67 5.76 12.11
N ALA A 145 5.50 4.87 11.14
CA ALA A 145 6.46 3.81 10.88
C ALA A 145 7.85 4.36 10.50
N PHE A 146 7.92 5.33 9.59
CA PHE A 146 9.19 5.94 9.17
C PHE A 146 9.81 6.83 10.26
N THR A 147 8.99 7.55 11.04
CA THR A 147 9.48 8.31 12.20
C THR A 147 10.10 7.38 13.25
N ASN A 148 9.47 6.24 13.53
CA ASN A 148 10.00 5.25 14.47
C ASN A 148 11.34 4.65 14.00
N VAL A 149 11.47 4.39 12.70
CA VAL A 149 12.75 3.97 12.10
C VAL A 149 13.79 5.08 12.25
N SER A 150 13.46 6.31 11.88
CA SER A 150 14.37 7.45 12.04
C SER A 150 14.84 7.63 13.50
N ALA A 151 13.94 7.50 14.47
CA ALA A 151 14.31 7.55 15.89
C ALA A 151 15.27 6.40 16.26
N LYS A 152 14.93 5.15 15.92
CA LYS A 152 15.75 3.99 16.25
C LYS A 152 17.20 4.09 15.77
N TYR A 153 17.43 4.66 14.59
CA TYR A 153 18.75 4.66 13.96
C TYR A 153 19.50 5.98 14.07
N PHE A 154 18.80 7.11 14.21
CA PHE A 154 19.43 8.44 14.17
C PHE A 154 19.37 9.20 15.50
N GLN A 155 18.72 8.68 16.54
CA GLN A 155 18.54 9.41 17.80
C GLN A 155 19.84 9.90 18.45
N GLU A 156 20.96 9.17 18.29
CA GLU A 156 22.28 9.59 18.79
C GLU A 156 22.86 10.81 18.03
N PHE A 157 22.46 10.98 16.76
CA PHE A 157 22.84 12.09 15.89
C PHE A 157 21.66 13.05 15.73
N PHE A 158 21.51 13.98 16.69
CA PHE A 158 20.35 14.87 16.78
C PHE A 158 20.07 15.64 15.48
N ASN A 159 21.11 16.19 14.84
CA ASN A 159 20.97 16.98 13.62
C ASN A 159 20.50 16.13 12.43
N LEU A 160 21.04 14.92 12.28
CA LEU A 160 20.59 13.96 11.28
C LEU A 160 19.15 13.50 11.55
N HIS A 161 18.81 13.16 12.80
CA HIS A 161 17.45 12.76 13.16
C HIS A 161 16.41 13.86 12.85
N LYS A 162 16.71 15.11 13.24
CA LYS A 162 15.87 16.27 12.95
C LYS A 162 15.69 16.45 11.44
N THR A 163 16.78 16.41 10.68
CA THR A 163 16.76 16.55 9.22
C THR A 163 15.95 15.42 8.56
N ALA A 164 16.17 14.17 8.98
CA ALA A 164 15.43 13.02 8.47
C ALA A 164 13.93 13.13 8.77
N LYS A 165 13.56 13.58 9.97
CA LYS A 165 12.17 13.81 10.36
C LYS A 165 11.51 14.89 9.50
N ASN A 166 12.19 16.01 9.24
CA ASN A 166 11.68 17.04 8.35
C ASN A 166 11.47 16.51 6.93
N ARG A 167 12.44 15.77 6.37
CA ARG A 167 12.29 15.15 5.04
C ARG A 167 11.11 14.17 4.97
N ILE A 168 10.85 13.42 6.04
CA ILE A 168 9.69 12.52 6.13
C ILE A 168 8.39 13.32 6.04
N GLU A 169 8.25 14.42 6.79
CA GLU A 169 7.04 15.25 6.78
C GLU A 169 6.85 15.99 5.45
N ASP A 170 7.90 16.59 4.88
CA ASP A 170 7.83 17.30 3.59
C ASP A 170 7.33 16.37 2.47
N ILE A 171 7.97 15.19 2.35
CA ILE A 171 7.61 14.20 1.32
C ILE A 171 6.22 13.64 1.58
N ARG A 172 5.84 13.46 2.85
CA ARG A 172 4.50 12.99 3.23
C ARG A 172 3.43 13.95 2.73
N LEU A 173 3.57 15.25 3.01
CA LEU A 173 2.62 16.28 2.56
C LEU A 173 2.51 16.32 1.03
N ASP A 174 3.63 16.28 0.32
CA ASP A 174 3.63 16.26 -1.15
C ASP A 174 2.91 15.03 -1.72
N GLN A 175 3.18 13.84 -1.18
CA GLN A 175 2.57 12.60 -1.68
C GLN A 175 1.08 12.50 -1.32
N GLU A 176 0.71 12.97 -0.14
CA GLU A 176 -0.68 13.03 0.30
C GLU A 176 -1.51 13.94 -0.59
N LYS A 177 -1.01 15.15 -0.87
CA LYS A 177 -1.68 16.13 -1.74
C LYS A 177 -1.87 15.59 -3.17
N GLU A 178 -0.84 14.99 -3.76
CA GLU A 178 -0.94 14.46 -5.12
C GLU A 178 -1.86 13.24 -5.20
N ALA A 179 -1.81 12.36 -4.20
CA ALA A 179 -2.71 11.20 -4.13
C ALA A 179 -4.18 11.63 -3.97
N GLU A 180 -4.46 12.61 -3.11
CA GLU A 180 -5.82 13.11 -2.92
C GLU A 180 -6.38 13.69 -4.21
N LYS A 181 -5.61 14.55 -4.89
CA LYS A 181 -6.00 15.14 -6.18
C LYS A 181 -6.39 14.07 -7.20
N LEU A 182 -5.61 12.99 -7.30
CA LEU A 182 -5.87 11.91 -8.25
C LEU A 182 -7.04 11.02 -7.84
N ILE A 183 -7.25 10.79 -6.54
CA ILE A 183 -8.44 10.10 -6.04
C ILE A 183 -9.69 10.90 -6.39
N ARG A 184 -9.72 12.21 -6.12
CA ARG A 184 -10.86 13.07 -6.46
C ARG A 184 -11.12 13.11 -7.97
N LEU A 185 -10.07 13.23 -8.78
CA LEU A 185 -10.18 13.15 -10.24
C LEU A 185 -10.74 11.79 -10.70
N TYR A 186 -10.32 10.69 -10.07
CA TYR A 186 -10.86 9.36 -10.34
C TYR A 186 -12.35 9.27 -10.05
N PHE A 187 -12.82 9.83 -8.93
CA PHE A 187 -14.25 9.90 -8.62
C PHE A 187 -15.03 10.77 -9.61
N GLN A 188 -14.46 11.87 -10.11
CA GLN A 188 -15.06 12.66 -11.19
C GLN A 188 -15.24 11.85 -12.47
N MET A 189 -14.28 10.99 -12.82
CA MET A 189 -14.40 10.09 -13.98
C MET A 189 -15.45 9.00 -13.76
N GLU A 190 -15.53 8.43 -12.55
CA GLU A 190 -16.54 7.40 -12.20
C GLU A 190 -17.99 7.98 -12.13
N GLN A 191 -18.17 9.29 -12.27
CA GLN A 191 -19.50 9.87 -12.53
C GLN A 191 -19.99 9.58 -13.96
N ILE A 192 -19.11 9.19 -14.88
CA ILE A 192 -19.50 8.78 -16.23
C ILE A 192 -19.95 7.33 -16.16
N VAL A 193 -21.26 7.10 -16.32
CA VAL A 193 -21.85 5.76 -16.30
C VAL A 193 -21.46 5.02 -17.58
N TYR A 194 -20.43 4.20 -17.46
CA TYR A 194 -19.89 3.38 -18.55
C TYR A 194 -19.57 1.96 -18.06
N CYS A 195 -19.84 0.96 -18.90
CA CYS A 195 -19.43 -0.42 -18.67
C CYS A 195 -19.30 -1.14 -20.02
N GLN A 196 -18.34 -2.05 -20.15
CA GLN A 196 -18.24 -2.91 -21.33
C GLN A 196 -19.31 -4.00 -21.29
N ASP A 197 -20.01 -4.20 -22.41
CA ASP A 197 -21.13 -5.15 -22.52
C ASP A 197 -20.78 -6.56 -22.03
N GLN A 198 -19.60 -7.07 -22.39
CA GLN A 198 -19.18 -8.41 -22.00
C GLN A 198 -19.00 -8.53 -20.48
N VAL A 199 -18.41 -7.52 -19.85
CA VAL A 199 -18.23 -7.47 -18.39
C VAL A 199 -19.59 -7.35 -17.72
N TYR A 200 -20.43 -6.45 -18.21
CA TYR A 200 -21.78 -6.23 -17.68
C TYR A 200 -22.64 -7.49 -17.71
N ARG A 201 -22.67 -8.21 -18.85
CA ARG A 201 -23.43 -9.45 -19.01
C ARG A 201 -23.01 -10.51 -18.01
N VAL A 202 -21.70 -10.70 -17.82
CA VAL A 202 -21.18 -11.66 -16.83
C VAL A 202 -21.59 -11.26 -15.42
N VAL A 203 -21.51 -9.98 -15.06
CA VAL A 203 -21.91 -9.52 -13.72
C VAL A 203 -23.41 -9.65 -13.49
N LEU A 204 -24.23 -9.31 -14.48
CA LEU A 204 -25.68 -9.45 -14.42
C LEU A 204 -26.10 -10.91 -14.23
N GLN A 205 -25.48 -11.84 -14.97
CA GLN A 205 -25.72 -13.27 -14.81
C GLN A 205 -25.39 -13.74 -13.40
N ASN A 206 -24.23 -13.34 -12.85
CA ASN A 206 -23.86 -13.67 -11.48
C ASN A 206 -24.84 -13.12 -10.42
N VAL A 207 -25.40 -11.92 -10.64
CA VAL A 207 -26.39 -11.34 -9.72
C VAL A 207 -27.68 -12.17 -9.74
N ARG A 208 -28.16 -12.55 -10.94
CA ARG A 208 -29.35 -13.39 -11.10
C ARG A 208 -29.20 -14.77 -10.46
N GLU A 209 -28.05 -15.40 -10.65
CA GLU A 209 -27.75 -16.70 -10.04
C GLU A 209 -27.75 -16.64 -8.51
N ARG A 210 -27.12 -15.61 -7.92
CA ARG A 210 -27.11 -15.42 -6.46
C ARG A 210 -28.51 -15.18 -5.89
N GLU A 211 -29.33 -14.35 -6.56
CA GLU A 211 -30.71 -14.11 -6.12
C GLU A 211 -31.54 -15.40 -6.19
N ALA A 212 -31.41 -16.19 -7.26
CA ALA A 212 -32.09 -17.47 -7.38
C ALA A 212 -31.65 -18.49 -6.31
N GLU A 213 -30.37 -18.50 -5.93
CA GLU A 213 -29.88 -19.32 -4.80
C GLU A 213 -30.40 -18.85 -3.44
N GLU A 214 -30.48 -17.53 -3.22
CA GLU A 214 -31.03 -16.94 -1.99
C GLU A 214 -32.54 -17.21 -1.86
N GLU A 215 -33.28 -17.16 -2.96
CA GLU A 215 -34.70 -17.54 -3.00
C GLU A 215 -34.89 -19.02 -2.69
N LYS A 216 -34.09 -19.92 -3.29
CA LYS A 216 -34.12 -21.36 -2.97
C LYS A 216 -33.87 -21.65 -1.48
N LYS A 217 -33.05 -20.85 -0.80
CA LYS A 217 -32.81 -20.97 0.65
C LYS A 217 -33.98 -20.42 1.49
N LYS A 218 -34.70 -19.42 0.99
CA LYS A 218 -35.87 -18.81 1.65
C LYS A 218 -37.16 -19.63 1.51
N TYR A 219 -37.29 -20.45 0.46
CA TYR A 219 -38.46 -21.32 0.22
C TYR A 219 -38.71 -22.39 1.29
N THR A 220 -37.86 -22.51 2.32
CA THR A 220 -38.16 -23.28 3.54
C THR A 220 -39.17 -22.59 4.47
N PHE A 221 -39.53 -21.32 4.26
CA PHE A 221 -40.51 -20.60 5.08
C PHE A 221 -41.30 -19.53 4.30
N SER A 222 -42.56 -19.86 3.97
CA SER A 222 -43.66 -18.99 3.50
C SER A 222 -43.61 -18.39 2.08
N VAL A 223 -44.71 -18.60 1.36
CA VAL A 223 -45.05 -18.12 0.02
C VAL A 223 -45.82 -16.80 0.12
N LEU A 224 -45.36 -15.77 -0.58
CA LEU A 224 -46.13 -14.55 -0.89
C LEU A 224 -45.81 -14.14 -2.33
N PRO A 225 -46.78 -14.21 -3.27
CA PRO A 225 -46.56 -13.82 -4.65
C PRO A 225 -47.19 -12.44 -4.91
N SER A 226 -46.36 -11.42 -5.12
CA SER A 226 -46.60 -10.30 -6.06
C SER A 226 -45.48 -9.27 -5.89
N LYS A 227 -44.28 -9.58 -6.38
CA LYS A 227 -43.31 -8.53 -6.67
C LYS A 227 -43.55 -8.13 -8.13
N ASP A 228 -43.81 -6.86 -8.38
CA ASP A 228 -43.93 -6.33 -9.74
C ASP A 228 -42.68 -6.77 -10.53
N ILE A 229 -42.88 -7.67 -11.50
CA ILE A 229 -41.80 -8.37 -12.24
C ILE A 229 -40.82 -7.35 -12.84
N SER A 230 -41.37 -6.23 -13.34
CA SER A 230 -40.62 -5.09 -13.84
C SER A 230 -39.60 -4.57 -12.82
N MET A 231 -40.01 -4.33 -11.56
CA MET A 231 -39.13 -3.78 -10.53
C MET A 231 -37.98 -4.70 -10.12
N ALA A 232 -38.23 -6.00 -10.10
CA ALA A 232 -37.19 -6.98 -9.81
C ALA A 232 -36.08 -6.96 -10.87
N GLU A 233 -36.44 -6.84 -12.15
CA GLU A 233 -35.48 -6.76 -13.26
C GLU A 233 -34.63 -5.48 -13.18
N ILE A 234 -35.24 -4.32 -12.92
CA ILE A 234 -34.48 -3.06 -12.78
C ILE A 234 -33.48 -3.14 -11.63
N LEU A 235 -33.89 -3.72 -10.49
CA LEU A 235 -33.03 -3.91 -9.34
C LEU A 235 -31.82 -4.79 -9.66
N GLN A 236 -31.98 -5.84 -10.47
CA GLN A 236 -30.87 -6.69 -10.92
C GLN A 236 -29.86 -5.90 -11.75
N HIS A 237 -30.35 -5.09 -12.69
CA HIS A 237 -29.49 -4.23 -13.53
C HIS A 237 -28.70 -3.23 -12.70
N LEU A 238 -29.34 -2.63 -11.69
CA LEU A 238 -28.69 -1.70 -10.76
C LEU A 238 -27.66 -2.41 -9.89
N LYS A 239 -28.00 -3.55 -9.29
CA LYS A 239 -27.07 -4.36 -8.50
C LYS A 239 -25.87 -4.80 -9.32
N ALA A 240 -26.08 -5.18 -10.58
CA ALA A 240 -25.00 -5.58 -11.47
C ALA A 240 -24.03 -4.42 -11.73
N TYR A 241 -24.54 -3.25 -12.08
CA TYR A 241 -23.69 -2.07 -12.30
C TYR A 241 -22.98 -1.63 -11.03
N HIS A 242 -23.70 -1.54 -9.91
CA HIS A 242 -23.13 -1.20 -8.61
C HIS A 242 -22.00 -2.16 -8.24
N GLN A 243 -22.18 -3.47 -8.45
CA GLN A 243 -21.14 -4.45 -8.16
C GLN A 243 -19.88 -4.22 -9.00
N GLU A 244 -20.01 -3.82 -10.26
CA GLU A 244 -18.86 -3.57 -11.12
C GLU A 244 -18.16 -2.24 -10.79
N ALA A 245 -18.91 -1.16 -10.60
CA ALA A 245 -18.37 0.13 -10.12
C ALA A 245 -17.63 -0.06 -8.78
N ARG A 246 -18.24 -0.81 -7.85
CA ARG A 246 -17.61 -1.18 -6.58
C ARG A 246 -16.30 -1.94 -6.76
N ARG A 247 -16.23 -2.88 -7.71
CA ARG A 247 -14.99 -3.62 -8.01
C ARG A 247 -13.91 -2.70 -8.55
N SER A 248 -14.26 -1.79 -9.47
CA SER A 248 -13.35 -0.78 -10.02
C SER A 248 -12.74 0.08 -8.92
N ILE A 249 -13.58 0.71 -8.08
CA ILE A 249 -13.17 1.57 -6.97
C ILE A 249 -12.33 0.79 -5.95
N SER A 250 -12.76 -0.42 -5.58
CA SER A 250 -12.04 -1.29 -4.65
C SER A 250 -10.67 -1.73 -5.15
N ARG A 251 -10.44 -1.68 -6.47
CA ARG A 251 -9.16 -1.99 -7.10
C ARG A 251 -8.30 -0.73 -7.21
N GLN A 252 -8.87 0.35 -7.73
CA GLN A 252 -8.13 1.54 -8.14
C GLN A 252 -7.71 2.40 -6.95
N VAL A 253 -8.59 2.66 -5.98
CA VAL A 253 -8.27 3.52 -4.82
C VAL A 253 -7.11 2.95 -4.00
N PRO A 254 -7.10 1.67 -3.59
CA PRO A 254 -5.96 1.11 -2.86
C PRO A 254 -4.67 1.12 -3.65
N LEU A 255 -4.74 0.91 -4.97
CA LEU A 255 -3.57 0.92 -5.84
C LEU A 255 -2.93 2.31 -5.89
N MET A 256 -3.73 3.37 -6.03
CA MET A 256 -3.24 4.75 -5.98
C MET A 256 -2.59 5.06 -4.63
N ILE A 257 -3.24 4.72 -3.51
CA ILE A 257 -2.68 4.92 -2.17
C ILE A 257 -1.35 4.18 -2.02
N GLN A 258 -1.29 2.91 -2.42
CA GLN A 258 -0.06 2.11 -2.36
C GLN A 258 1.06 2.72 -3.20
N TYR A 259 0.74 3.20 -4.40
CA TYR A 259 1.72 3.82 -5.29
C TYR A 259 2.32 5.09 -4.66
N PHE A 260 1.49 6.04 -4.24
CA PHE A 260 1.98 7.32 -3.71
C PHE A 260 2.57 7.19 -2.31
N VAL A 261 1.82 6.60 -1.37
CA VAL A 261 2.14 6.62 0.06
C VAL A 261 3.24 5.62 0.43
N LEU A 262 3.48 4.58 -0.39
CA LEU A 262 4.52 3.58 -0.12
C LEU A 262 5.63 3.59 -1.14
N GLN A 263 5.30 3.38 -2.42
CA GLN A 263 6.30 3.18 -3.44
C GLN A 263 7.05 4.47 -3.74
N THR A 264 6.33 5.52 -4.13
CA THR A 264 6.90 6.82 -4.50
C THR A 264 7.45 7.54 -3.27
N PHE A 265 6.72 7.53 -2.15
CA PHE A 265 7.23 8.04 -0.87
C PHE A 265 8.59 7.42 -0.50
N GLY A 266 8.70 6.08 -0.51
CA GLY A 266 9.93 5.40 -0.14
C GLY A 266 11.10 5.68 -1.10
N GLN A 267 10.84 5.78 -2.40
CA GLN A 267 11.85 6.15 -3.40
C GLN A 267 12.32 7.60 -3.21
N ARG A 268 11.40 8.54 -3.04
CA ARG A 268 11.70 9.96 -2.81
C ARG A 268 12.48 10.14 -1.52
N LEU A 269 12.08 9.47 -0.44
CA LEU A 269 12.79 9.54 0.84
C LEU A 269 14.21 8.99 0.72
N GLN A 270 14.39 7.85 0.06
CA GLN A 270 15.72 7.29 -0.18
C GLN A 270 16.60 8.28 -0.97
N LYS A 271 16.09 8.87 -2.04
CA LYS A 271 16.81 9.86 -2.85
C LYS A 271 17.15 11.11 -2.04
N ALA A 272 16.20 11.64 -1.27
CA ALA A 272 16.40 12.81 -0.42
C ALA A 272 17.47 12.56 0.66
N MET A 273 17.46 11.38 1.29
CA MET A 273 18.49 11.01 2.27
C MET A 273 19.87 10.85 1.63
N LEU A 274 19.97 10.39 0.37
CA LEU A 274 21.23 10.35 -0.37
C LEU A 274 21.73 11.74 -0.75
N GLN A 275 20.83 12.67 -1.08
CA GLN A 275 21.21 14.04 -1.43
C GLN A 275 21.85 14.79 -0.26
N LEU A 276 21.53 14.43 0.99
CA LEU A 276 22.19 15.01 2.18
C LEU A 276 23.71 14.77 2.23
N LEU A 277 24.22 13.80 1.46
CA LEU A 277 25.65 13.49 1.40
C LEU A 277 26.45 14.33 0.42
N GLN A 278 25.78 15.02 -0.50
CA GLN A 278 26.48 15.67 -1.61
C GLN A 278 27.35 16.82 -1.11
N ASP A 279 26.97 17.43 0.01
CA ASP A 279 27.74 18.47 0.67
C ASP A 279 28.53 17.89 1.86
N LYS A 280 29.85 17.93 1.73
CA LYS A 280 30.81 17.39 2.72
C LYS A 280 30.77 18.17 4.03
N GLU A 281 30.56 19.48 4.00
CA GLU A 281 30.51 20.32 5.21
C GLU A 281 29.23 20.05 5.98
N SER A 282 28.09 19.99 5.27
CA SER A 282 26.79 19.62 5.82
C SER A 282 26.80 18.23 6.46
N CYS A 283 27.51 17.26 5.86
CA CYS A 283 27.63 15.91 6.41
C CYS A 283 28.30 15.88 7.81
N SER A 284 29.34 16.69 8.00
CA SER A 284 30.03 16.79 9.31
C SER A 284 29.11 17.35 10.40
N TRP A 285 28.27 18.32 10.04
CA TRP A 285 27.28 18.90 10.95
C TRP A 285 26.14 17.93 11.28
N LEU A 286 25.66 17.16 10.29
CA LEU A 286 24.61 16.16 10.46
C LEU A 286 25.03 15.04 11.43
N LEU A 287 26.28 14.61 11.35
CA LEU A 287 26.84 13.51 12.15
C LEU A 287 27.49 13.99 13.47
N LYS A 288 27.28 15.23 13.86
CA LYS A 288 27.76 15.73 15.15
C LYS A 288 27.01 15.05 16.30
N GLU A 289 27.74 14.24 17.07
CA GLU A 289 27.20 13.61 18.28
C GLU A 289 26.90 14.65 19.38
N ARG A 290 25.99 14.29 20.29
CA ARG A 290 25.78 15.04 21.52
C ARG A 290 27.03 15.02 22.42
N SER A 291 27.24 16.10 23.16
CA SER A 291 28.33 16.23 24.15
C SER A 291 28.38 15.02 25.08
N ASP A 292 27.25 14.69 25.68
CA ASP A 292 27.14 13.69 26.73
C ASP A 292 27.46 12.28 26.19
N THR A 293 26.98 11.96 24.99
CA THR A 293 27.30 10.71 24.29
C THR A 293 28.79 10.62 23.98
N SER A 294 29.37 11.72 23.50
CA SER A 294 30.78 11.79 23.16
C SER A 294 31.69 11.66 24.38
N GLU A 295 31.33 12.31 25.49
CA GLU A 295 32.04 12.20 26.77
C GLU A 295 31.93 10.81 27.35
N LYS A 296 30.74 10.21 27.38
CA LYS A 296 30.54 8.83 27.81
C LYS A 296 31.36 7.85 26.98
N ARG A 297 31.41 8.03 25.65
CA ARG A 297 32.23 7.24 24.74
C ARG A 297 33.73 7.38 25.04
N LYS A 298 34.22 8.61 25.28
CA LYS A 298 35.62 8.85 25.70
C LYS A 298 35.94 8.17 27.03
N PHE A 299 35.07 8.32 28.03
CA PHE A 299 35.22 7.70 29.35
C PHE A 299 35.29 6.16 29.27
N LEU A 300 34.37 5.54 28.51
CA LEU A 300 34.35 4.09 28.32
C LEU A 300 35.59 3.57 27.58
N LYS A 301 36.09 4.29 26.57
CA LYS A 301 37.36 3.95 25.90
C LYS A 301 38.54 3.98 26.87
N GLN A 302 38.68 5.03 27.67
CA GLN A 302 39.73 5.12 28.68
C GLN A 302 39.63 4.03 29.75
N ARG A 303 38.41 3.64 30.14
CA ARG A 303 38.18 2.52 31.06
C ARG A 303 38.59 1.19 30.43
N LEU A 304 38.23 0.95 29.18
CA LEU A 304 38.62 -0.24 28.43
C LEU A 304 40.14 -0.34 28.32
N GLU A 305 40.83 0.74 27.96
CA GLU A 305 42.29 0.76 27.89
C GLU A 305 42.95 0.41 29.23
N ARG A 306 42.42 0.93 30.35
CA ARG A 306 42.90 0.59 31.70
C ARG A 306 42.71 -0.90 32.00
N LEU A 307 41.54 -1.46 31.66
CA LEU A 307 41.25 -2.88 31.84
C LEU A 307 42.14 -3.77 30.98
N VAL A 308 42.39 -3.38 29.73
CA VAL A 308 43.31 -4.06 28.82
C VAL A 308 44.72 -4.06 29.40
N ARG A 309 45.21 -2.91 29.90
CA ARG A 309 46.52 -2.84 30.57
C ARG A 309 46.59 -3.72 31.82
N ALA A 310 45.53 -3.76 32.63
CA ALA A 310 45.46 -4.61 33.82
C ALA A 310 45.51 -6.11 33.43
N ARG A 311 44.74 -6.52 32.41
CA ARG A 311 44.78 -7.88 31.86
C ARG A 311 46.19 -8.26 31.37
N HIS A 312 46.88 -7.37 30.67
CA HIS A 312 48.25 -7.61 30.22
C HIS A 312 49.22 -7.78 31.39
N ARG A 313 49.02 -7.07 32.52
CA ARG A 313 49.84 -7.25 33.72
C ARG A 313 49.57 -8.58 34.41
N LEU A 314 48.30 -8.98 34.54
CA LEU A 314 47.92 -10.27 35.11
C LEU A 314 48.46 -11.45 34.29
N ALA A 315 48.45 -11.34 32.96
CA ALA A 315 49.02 -12.36 32.08
C ALA A 315 50.54 -12.58 32.26
N LYS A 316 51.26 -11.63 32.86
CA LYS A 316 52.69 -11.79 33.19
C LYS A 316 52.94 -12.59 34.47
N PHE A 317 51.90 -12.86 35.25
CA PHE A 317 51.95 -13.69 36.44
C PHE A 317 51.01 -14.89 36.24
N PRO A 318 51.36 -15.84 35.36
CA PRO A 318 50.65 -17.12 35.33
C PRO A 318 50.94 -17.81 36.67
N GLY A 319 49.86 -18.14 37.39
CA GLY A 319 49.92 -18.86 38.65
C GLY A 319 50.51 -20.26 38.52
#